data_AF-A0A1H9JF42-F1
#
_entry.id   AF-A0A1H9JF42-F1
#
_cell.length_a   1.000
_cell.length_b   1.000
_cell.length_c   1.000
_cell.angle_alpha   90.00
_cell.angle_beta   90.00
_cell.angle_gamma   90.00
#
_symmetry.space_group_name_H-M   'P 1'
#
loop_
_entity.id
_entity.type
_entity.pdbx_description
1 polymer ?
#
loop_
_entity_poly.entity_id
_entity_poly.type
_entity_poly.pdbx_seq_one_letter_code
_entity_poly.pdbx_strand_id
1 'polypeptide(L)'
;MTTTPPAPASAHPEVAGDVGAVVALKAGELVKSRLAPLPQPVRRRLAWTMAVDTLTALRSALAVVCVVSDQPALQQRLARAGLADVAVVAEGRPAGMNAALRLGTDHLRATGVGAVLACVGDLPALRPSSVRSVVAAAAAYERSFLADATGVGTAMLLAGAGSALGPHFQGRSAAAHHSSGAVSLTDERLGTRVPDARRDVDTEVDLVDAVGLGLGPASRTLLDPQTGLLGTYAVVTTTVVGAQGQAVTSDGVRVTLPEDRLADGLRAPRPRQRLHAVLAGTSVLSAWL
;
A
#
# COMPACT_ATOMS: atom_id res chain seq x y z
N MET A 1 -10.83 -21.55 57.91
CA MET A 1 -9.73 -21.56 56.92
C MET A 1 -10.33 -21.91 55.56
N THR A 2 -10.74 -20.90 54.81
CA THR A 2 -11.34 -21.04 53.48
C THR A 2 -10.27 -20.68 52.45
N THR A 3 -9.82 -21.65 51.66
CA THR A 3 -8.81 -21.46 50.62
C THR A 3 -9.48 -21.02 49.32
N THR A 4 -9.24 -19.77 48.93
CA THR A 4 -9.65 -19.20 47.65
C THR A 4 -8.87 -19.87 46.50
N PRO A 5 -9.50 -20.29 45.39
CA PRO A 5 -8.78 -20.84 44.26
C PRO A 5 -8.04 -19.74 43.49
N PRO A 6 -6.90 -20.04 42.84
CA PRO A 6 -6.15 -19.05 42.08
C PRO A 6 -6.95 -18.62 40.84
N ALA A 7 -6.93 -17.32 40.56
CA ALA A 7 -7.52 -16.73 39.36
C ALA A 7 -6.87 -17.31 38.10
N PRO A 8 -7.63 -17.51 37.00
CA PRO A 8 -7.05 -17.97 35.74
C PRO A 8 -6.04 -16.94 35.24
N ALA A 9 -4.86 -17.44 34.84
CA ALA A 9 -3.84 -16.65 34.18
C ALA A 9 -4.46 -15.96 32.96
N SER A 10 -4.45 -14.63 32.98
CA SER A 10 -4.76 -13.79 31.82
C SER A 10 -3.73 -14.07 30.74
N ALA A 11 -4.05 -14.96 29.80
CA ALA A 11 -3.33 -15.10 28.56
C ALA A 11 -3.60 -13.84 27.73
N HIS A 12 -2.80 -12.80 27.96
CA HIS A 12 -2.57 -11.80 26.94
C HIS A 12 -1.77 -12.51 25.84
N PRO A 13 -2.24 -12.56 24.58
CA PRO A 13 -1.42 -13.08 23.51
C PRO A 13 -0.19 -12.18 23.41
N GLU A 14 0.99 -12.76 23.66
CA GLU A 14 2.26 -12.14 23.39
C GLU A 14 2.28 -11.66 21.93
N VAL A 15 2.81 -10.46 21.79
CA VAL A 15 2.69 -9.55 20.67
C VAL A 15 3.13 -10.18 19.35
N ALA A 16 2.48 -9.78 18.26
CA ALA A 16 2.83 -10.03 16.86
C ALA A 16 4.20 -9.44 16.42
N GLY A 17 5.23 -9.60 17.26
CA GLY A 17 6.55 -8.98 17.15
C GLY A 17 7.51 -9.64 16.17
N ASP A 18 7.18 -10.82 15.62
CA ASP A 18 8.11 -11.60 14.79
C ASP A 18 7.68 -11.74 13.32
N VAL A 19 6.66 -10.99 12.90
CA VAL A 19 6.17 -11.02 11.52
C VAL A 19 6.72 -9.83 10.75
N GLY A 20 7.49 -10.11 9.69
CA GLY A 20 7.95 -9.11 8.74
C GLY A 20 7.09 -9.09 7.48
N ALA A 21 6.92 -7.93 6.87
CA ALA A 21 6.26 -7.81 5.57
C ALA A 21 7.23 -7.56 4.42
N VAL A 22 6.92 -8.17 3.27
CA VAL A 22 7.57 -7.92 2.00
C VAL A 22 6.54 -7.43 0.98
N VAL A 23 6.86 -6.34 0.29
CA VAL A 23 6.09 -5.80 -0.84
C VAL A 23 7.01 -5.68 -2.05
N ALA A 24 6.61 -6.18 -3.22
CA ALA A 24 7.33 -5.93 -4.46
C ALA A 24 6.75 -4.69 -5.14
N LEU A 25 7.58 -3.67 -5.41
CA LEU A 25 7.17 -2.47 -6.16
C LEU A 25 7.99 -2.35 -7.44
N LYS A 26 7.39 -2.59 -8.61
CA LYS A 26 8.11 -2.44 -9.88
C LYS A 26 7.94 -1.08 -10.52
N ALA A 27 8.99 -0.62 -11.21
CA ALA A 27 8.97 0.61 -12.00
C ALA A 27 7.86 0.62 -13.07
N GLY A 28 7.49 -0.56 -13.62
CA GLY A 28 6.48 -0.73 -14.67
C GLY A 28 5.07 -1.10 -14.19
N GLU A 29 4.91 -1.61 -12.96
CA GLU A 29 3.59 -1.84 -12.34
C GLU A 29 2.91 -0.52 -11.89
N LEU A 30 3.60 0.61 -12.12
CA LEU A 30 3.04 1.97 -12.16
C LEU A 30 2.15 2.23 -13.38
N VAL A 31 1.84 1.21 -14.19
CA VAL A 31 0.81 1.27 -15.22
C VAL A 31 -0.23 0.23 -14.90
N LYS A 32 -1.17 0.58 -14.01
CA LYS A 32 -2.50 -0.03 -13.95
C LYS A 32 -3.12 0.15 -15.32
N SER A 33 -2.80 -0.74 -16.25
CA SER A 33 -3.21 -0.66 -17.66
C SER A 33 -4.72 -0.69 -17.79
N ARG A 34 -5.41 -1.23 -16.77
CA ARG A 34 -6.86 -1.19 -16.63
C ARG A 34 -7.41 0.15 -16.12
N LEU A 35 -6.57 1.03 -15.57
CA LEU A 35 -6.84 2.47 -15.39
C LEU A 35 -6.45 3.30 -16.63
N ALA A 36 -6.27 2.68 -17.81
CA ALA A 36 -5.85 3.35 -19.05
C ALA A 36 -6.59 4.66 -19.40
N PRO A 37 -7.90 4.84 -19.10
CA PRO A 37 -8.58 6.11 -19.33
C PRO A 37 -7.91 7.30 -18.62
N LEU A 38 -7.25 7.07 -17.48
CA LEU A 38 -6.56 8.11 -16.74
C LEU A 38 -5.22 8.47 -17.39
N PRO A 39 -4.82 9.75 -17.42
CA PRO A 39 -3.49 10.17 -17.88
C PRO A 39 -2.37 9.43 -17.12
N GLN A 40 -1.28 9.06 -17.83
CA GLN A 40 -0.16 8.33 -17.23
C GLN A 40 0.40 8.98 -15.94
N PRO A 41 0.58 10.32 -15.84
CA PRO A 41 1.04 10.94 -14.61
C PRO A 41 0.11 10.66 -13.41
N VAL A 42 -1.20 10.61 -13.63
CA VAL A 42 -2.19 10.29 -12.59
C VAL A 42 -2.11 8.82 -12.21
N ARG A 43 -2.00 7.90 -13.18
CA ARG A 43 -1.85 6.46 -12.88
C ARG A 43 -0.60 6.19 -12.03
N ARG A 44 0.53 6.82 -12.37
CA ARG A 44 1.77 6.71 -11.60
C ARG A 44 1.63 7.30 -10.20
N ARG A 45 0.92 8.44 -10.08
CA ARG A 45 0.65 9.10 -8.80
C ARG A 45 -0.24 8.23 -7.91
N LEU A 46 -1.33 7.70 -8.46
CA LEU A 46 -2.24 6.76 -7.79
C LEU A 46 -1.50 5.52 -7.30
N ALA A 47 -0.72 4.86 -8.17
CA ALA A 47 0.05 3.68 -7.76
C ALA A 47 1.04 3.98 -6.64
N TRP A 48 1.70 5.14 -6.68
CA TRP A 48 2.58 5.57 -5.59
C TRP A 48 1.83 5.83 -4.29
N THR A 49 0.73 6.58 -4.32
CA THR A 49 -0.02 6.89 -3.08
C THR A 49 -0.68 5.65 -2.48
N MET A 50 -1.14 4.72 -3.31
CA MET A 50 -1.64 3.42 -2.86
C MET A 50 -0.56 2.62 -2.14
N ALA A 51 0.64 2.54 -2.73
CA ALA A 51 1.78 1.87 -2.09
C ALA A 51 2.16 2.53 -0.76
N VAL A 52 2.15 3.86 -0.67
CA VAL A 52 2.39 4.57 0.59
C VAL A 52 1.34 4.21 1.64
N ASP A 53 0.06 4.20 1.29
CA ASP A 53 -1.01 3.85 2.24
C ASP A 53 -0.90 2.39 2.70
N THR A 54 -0.66 1.45 1.77
CA THR A 54 -0.44 0.04 2.09
C THR A 54 0.76 -0.16 3.02
N LEU A 55 1.91 0.44 2.69
CA LEU A 55 3.12 0.34 3.51
C LEU A 55 2.94 0.97 4.88
N THR A 56 2.23 2.10 4.97
CA THR A 56 1.91 2.76 6.24
C THR A 56 1.08 1.84 7.14
N ALA A 57 0.11 1.14 6.58
CA ALA A 57 -0.72 0.21 7.32
C ALA A 57 0.08 -1.01 7.81
N LEU A 58 0.92 -1.60 6.94
CA LEU A 58 1.81 -2.72 7.29
C LEU A 58 2.80 -2.31 8.38
N ARG A 59 3.49 -1.18 8.22
CA ARG A 59 4.48 -0.65 9.17
C ARG A 59 3.88 -0.35 10.54
N SER A 60 2.59 0.01 10.58
CA SER A 60 1.89 0.25 11.85
C SER A 60 1.39 -1.03 12.53
N ALA A 61 1.44 -2.17 11.85
CA ALA A 61 0.94 -3.45 12.34
C ALA A 61 2.03 -4.49 12.61
N LEU A 62 3.21 -4.33 12.00
CA LEU A 62 4.26 -5.34 11.92
C LEU A 62 5.60 -4.78 12.39
N ALA A 63 6.51 -5.67 12.78
CA ALA A 63 7.80 -5.29 13.36
C ALA A 63 8.77 -4.70 12.31
N VAL A 64 8.75 -5.24 11.10
CA VAL A 64 9.63 -4.82 10.01
C VAL A 64 8.91 -4.93 8.67
N VAL A 65 9.17 -3.98 7.78
CA VAL A 65 8.65 -3.98 6.41
C VAL A 65 9.81 -3.72 5.46
N CYS A 66 9.90 -4.52 4.42
CA CYS A 66 10.81 -4.28 3.32
C CYS A 66 10.06 -4.19 1.98
N VAL A 67 10.62 -3.41 1.08
CA VAL A 67 10.18 -3.27 -0.30
C VAL A 67 11.26 -3.80 -1.22
N VAL A 68 10.90 -4.66 -2.16
CA VAL A 68 11.82 -5.11 -3.20
C VAL A 68 11.59 -4.28 -4.45
N SER A 69 12.62 -3.53 -4.89
CA SER A 69 12.52 -2.62 -6.02
C SER A 69 13.89 -2.12 -6.50
N ASP A 70 14.03 -1.93 -7.81
CA ASP A 70 15.15 -1.19 -8.43
C ASP A 70 14.76 0.22 -8.86
N GLN A 71 13.64 0.77 -8.35
CA GLN A 71 13.25 2.15 -8.65
C GLN A 71 14.30 3.14 -8.12
N PRO A 72 14.86 4.02 -8.97
CA PRO A 72 15.82 5.03 -8.52
C PRO A 72 15.23 5.92 -7.43
N ALA A 73 16.04 6.21 -6.40
CA ALA A 73 15.70 7.07 -5.28
C ALA A 73 14.45 6.65 -4.47
N LEU A 74 13.98 5.39 -4.59
CA LEU A 74 12.81 4.91 -3.84
C LEU A 74 12.97 5.08 -2.32
N GLN A 75 14.13 4.76 -1.76
CA GLN A 75 14.41 4.94 -0.32
C GLN A 75 14.20 6.41 0.11
N GLN A 76 14.72 7.36 -0.68
CA GLN A 76 14.54 8.79 -0.39
C GLN A 76 13.08 9.21 -0.50
N ARG A 77 12.35 8.65 -1.48
CA ARG A 77 10.94 8.94 -1.68
C ARG A 77 10.07 8.40 -0.54
N LEU A 78 10.35 7.19 -0.06
CA LEU A 78 9.71 6.61 1.12
C LEU A 78 10.00 7.42 2.38
N ALA A 79 11.26 7.85 2.58
CA ALA A 79 11.62 8.72 3.70
C ALA A 79 10.82 10.04 3.71
N ARG A 80 10.62 10.67 2.55
CA ARG A 80 9.78 11.88 2.42
C ARG A 80 8.29 11.62 2.68
N ALA A 81 7.83 10.39 2.49
CA ALA A 81 6.49 9.94 2.83
C ALA A 81 6.34 9.50 4.30
N GLY A 82 7.39 9.63 5.12
CA GLY A 82 7.37 9.23 6.53
C GLY A 82 7.66 7.74 6.77
N LEU A 83 8.18 7.03 5.77
CA LEU A 83 8.49 5.59 5.78
C LEU A 83 10.00 5.35 5.68
N ALA A 84 10.80 6.12 6.41
CA ALA A 84 12.27 6.05 6.35
C ALA A 84 12.84 4.73 6.89
N ASP A 85 12.09 4.06 7.76
CA ASP A 85 12.40 2.77 8.38
C ASP A 85 12.02 1.55 7.51
N VAL A 86 11.25 1.77 6.44
CA VAL A 86 10.98 0.72 5.44
C VAL A 86 12.23 0.51 4.59
N ALA A 87 12.82 -0.69 4.65
CA ALA A 87 14.03 -1.02 3.91
C ALA A 87 13.74 -1.27 2.43
N VAL A 88 14.51 -0.67 1.52
CA VAL A 88 14.48 -1.01 0.09
C VAL A 88 15.58 -2.02 -0.23
N VAL A 89 15.16 -3.20 -0.69
CA VAL A 89 16.03 -4.27 -1.16
C VAL A 89 16.08 -4.21 -2.68
N ALA A 90 17.29 -4.11 -3.24
CA ALA A 90 17.49 -4.12 -4.69
C ALA A 90 17.11 -5.49 -5.27
N GLU A 91 16.33 -5.51 -6.35
CA GLU A 91 15.98 -6.74 -7.09
C GLU A 91 17.19 -7.22 -7.91
N GLY A 92 17.98 -6.29 -8.43
CA GLY A 92 19.20 -6.53 -9.19
C GLY A 92 18.92 -6.99 -10.64
N ARG A 93 18.23 -8.12 -10.82
CA ARG A 93 17.80 -8.60 -12.14
C ARG A 93 16.29 -8.81 -12.15
N PRO A 94 15.54 -8.20 -13.07
CA PRO A 94 14.09 -8.39 -13.17
C PRO A 94 13.74 -9.87 -13.33
N ALA A 95 13.07 -10.45 -12.34
CA ALA A 95 12.77 -11.89 -12.32
C ALA A 95 11.30 -12.20 -12.04
N GLY A 96 10.43 -11.18 -12.02
CA GLY A 96 8.99 -11.36 -11.78
C GLY A 96 8.62 -11.12 -10.30
N MET A 97 7.33 -10.87 -10.06
CA MET A 97 6.82 -10.53 -8.72
C MET A 97 7.14 -11.64 -7.71
N ASN A 98 6.94 -12.90 -8.09
CA ASN A 98 7.21 -14.05 -7.22
C ASN A 98 8.70 -14.19 -6.85
N ALA A 99 9.62 -13.82 -7.73
CA ALA A 99 11.05 -13.84 -7.44
C ALA A 99 11.44 -12.69 -6.50
N ALA A 100 10.90 -11.49 -6.74
CA ALA A 100 11.09 -10.34 -5.84
C ALA A 100 10.58 -10.65 -4.43
N LEU A 101 9.39 -11.24 -4.29
CA LEU A 101 8.84 -11.61 -2.98
C LEU A 101 9.70 -12.67 -2.26
N ARG A 102 10.27 -13.63 -2.99
CA ARG A 102 11.25 -14.59 -2.42
C ARG A 102 12.50 -13.87 -1.92
N LEU A 103 13.08 -12.98 -2.72
CA LEU A 103 14.26 -12.21 -2.34
C LEU A 103 14.03 -11.40 -1.05
N GLY A 104 12.90 -10.69 -0.94
CA GLY A 104 12.58 -9.94 0.27
C GLY A 104 12.28 -10.85 1.47
N THR A 105 11.68 -12.02 1.25
CA THR A 105 11.50 -13.04 2.31
C THR A 105 12.85 -13.51 2.85
N ASP A 106 13.79 -13.84 1.96
CA ASP A 106 15.13 -14.29 2.34
C ASP A 106 15.90 -13.20 3.08
N HIS A 107 15.76 -11.94 2.64
CA HIS A 107 16.31 -10.77 3.32
C HIS A 107 15.79 -10.64 4.76
N LEU A 108 14.47 -10.70 4.97
CA LEU A 108 13.86 -10.63 6.30
C LEU A 108 14.32 -11.78 7.21
N ARG A 109 14.42 -12.99 6.65
CA ARG A 109 14.90 -14.16 7.40
C ARG A 109 16.34 -14.04 7.83
N ALA A 110 17.19 -13.48 6.98
CA ALA A 110 18.58 -13.21 7.33
C ALA A 110 18.72 -12.22 8.49
N THR A 111 17.71 -11.38 8.73
CA THR A 111 17.65 -10.46 9.89
C THR A 111 16.94 -11.07 11.12
N GLY A 112 16.62 -12.36 11.10
CA GLY A 112 16.02 -13.08 12.24
C GLY A 112 14.49 -13.10 12.26
N VAL A 113 13.82 -12.61 11.21
CA VAL A 113 12.35 -12.66 11.12
C VAL A 113 11.90 -14.10 10.84
N GLY A 114 11.15 -14.69 11.76
CA GLY A 114 10.63 -16.05 11.60
C GLY A 114 9.49 -16.15 10.59
N ALA A 115 8.44 -15.34 10.78
CA ALA A 115 7.24 -15.38 9.97
C ALA A 115 7.19 -14.20 8.98
N VAL A 116 6.76 -14.46 7.74
CA VAL A 116 6.75 -13.44 6.68
C VAL A 116 5.37 -13.34 6.04
N LEU A 117 4.93 -12.10 5.84
CA LEU A 117 3.74 -11.72 5.08
C LEU A 117 4.17 -11.05 3.77
N ALA A 118 3.84 -11.65 2.63
CA ALA A 118 3.90 -11.00 1.32
C ALA A 118 2.57 -10.31 1.01
N CYS A 119 2.62 -9.02 0.69
CA CYS A 119 1.44 -8.19 0.42
C CYS A 119 1.52 -7.57 -0.97
N VAL A 120 0.37 -7.48 -1.67
CA VAL A 120 0.25 -6.61 -2.85
C VAL A 120 0.43 -5.14 -2.44
N GLY A 121 0.92 -4.30 -3.36
CA GLY A 121 1.32 -2.93 -3.05
C GLY A 121 0.22 -1.88 -3.22
N ASP A 122 -1.03 -2.28 -3.41
CA ASP A 122 -2.08 -1.38 -3.86
C ASP A 122 -3.43 -1.60 -3.20
N LEU A 123 -3.37 -1.74 -1.88
CA LEU A 123 -4.51 -1.72 -0.97
C LEU A 123 -4.62 -0.33 -0.31
N PRO A 124 -5.15 0.70 -0.98
CA PRO A 124 -5.17 2.05 -0.42
C PRO A 124 -6.06 2.19 0.81
N ALA A 125 -7.04 1.32 0.99
CA ALA A 125 -7.93 1.36 2.15
C ALA A 125 -7.38 0.57 3.35
N LEU A 126 -6.25 -0.14 3.20
CA LEU A 126 -5.74 -1.09 4.18
C LEU A 126 -5.58 -0.46 5.57
N ARG A 127 -6.10 -1.14 6.58
CA ARG A 127 -6.02 -0.70 7.98
C ARG A 127 -5.05 -1.57 8.77
N PRO A 128 -4.27 -0.98 9.70
CA PRO A 128 -3.40 -1.76 10.59
C PRO A 128 -4.15 -2.83 11.40
N SER A 129 -5.41 -2.57 11.77
CA SER A 129 -6.25 -3.56 12.48
C SER A 129 -6.53 -4.80 11.64
N SER A 130 -6.81 -4.62 10.35
CA SER A 130 -7.08 -5.72 9.43
C SER A 130 -5.83 -6.56 9.19
N VAL A 131 -4.66 -5.92 9.05
CA VAL A 131 -3.35 -6.62 9.01
C VAL A 131 -3.16 -7.47 10.26
N ARG A 132 -3.39 -6.92 11.45
CA ARG A 132 -3.27 -7.67 12.71
C ARG A 132 -4.22 -8.85 12.79
N SER A 133 -5.48 -8.68 12.37
CA SER A 133 -6.46 -9.80 12.32
C SER A 133 -6.01 -10.91 11.37
N VAL A 134 -5.49 -10.55 10.19
CA VAL A 134 -4.96 -11.51 9.21
C VAL A 134 -3.78 -12.28 9.78
N VAL A 135 -2.82 -11.58 10.39
CA VAL A 135 -1.63 -12.19 10.99
C VAL A 135 -1.98 -13.09 12.16
N ALA A 136 -2.89 -12.65 13.04
CA ALA A 136 -3.33 -13.45 14.18
C ALA A 136 -4.00 -14.75 13.73
N ALA A 137 -4.88 -14.71 12.72
CA ALA A 137 -5.51 -15.91 12.18
C ALA A 137 -4.51 -16.82 11.45
N ALA A 138 -3.53 -16.24 10.76
CA ALA A 138 -2.50 -16.98 10.04
C ALA A 138 -1.59 -17.81 10.95
N ALA A 139 -1.41 -17.42 12.22
CA ALA A 139 -0.56 -18.12 13.18
C ALA A 139 -0.99 -19.57 13.44
N ALA A 140 -2.23 -19.93 13.13
CA ALA A 140 -2.73 -21.30 13.23
C ALA A 140 -2.26 -22.23 12.09
N TYR A 141 -1.54 -21.70 11.09
CA TYR A 141 -1.19 -22.43 9.87
C TYR A 141 0.28 -22.20 9.48
N GLU A 142 0.93 -23.23 8.96
CA GLU A 142 2.29 -23.10 8.40
C GLU A 142 2.33 -22.11 7.23
N ARG A 143 1.32 -22.18 6.36
CA ARG A 143 1.11 -21.28 5.25
C ARG A 143 -0.37 -20.94 5.11
N SER A 144 -0.67 -19.68 4.87
CA SER A 144 -2.02 -19.21 4.66
C SER A 144 -2.06 -18.04 3.69
N PHE A 145 -3.23 -17.75 3.11
CA PHE A 145 -3.40 -16.63 2.20
C PHE A 145 -4.76 -15.96 2.38
N LEU A 146 -4.80 -14.65 2.13
CA LEU A 146 -6.01 -13.86 2.02
C LEU A 146 -6.31 -13.62 0.55
N ALA A 147 -7.40 -14.19 0.04
CA ALA A 147 -7.89 -13.89 -1.30
C ALA A 147 -8.29 -12.41 -1.43
N ASP A 148 -8.12 -11.87 -2.62
CA ASP A 148 -8.63 -10.53 -2.97
C ASP A 148 -10.17 -10.47 -2.94
N ALA A 149 -10.73 -9.31 -3.25
CA ALA A 149 -12.18 -9.08 -3.23
C ALA A 149 -12.93 -9.89 -4.29
N THR A 150 -12.27 -10.31 -5.38
CA THR A 150 -12.85 -11.16 -6.44
C THR A 150 -12.82 -12.65 -6.08
N GLY A 151 -11.96 -13.04 -5.14
CA GLY A 151 -11.67 -14.43 -4.80
C GLY A 151 -10.74 -15.14 -5.78
N VAL A 152 -10.29 -14.47 -6.85
CA VAL A 152 -9.44 -15.06 -7.90
C VAL A 152 -7.96 -14.87 -7.59
N GLY A 153 -7.57 -13.68 -7.19
CA GLY A 153 -6.21 -13.32 -6.82
C GLY A 153 -5.97 -13.39 -5.31
N THR A 154 -4.79 -12.97 -4.90
CA THR A 154 -4.31 -13.03 -3.51
C THR A 154 -3.81 -11.67 -3.11
N ALA A 155 -4.39 -11.10 -2.05
CA ALA A 155 -3.96 -9.82 -1.49
C ALA A 155 -2.77 -10.01 -0.54
N MET A 156 -2.80 -11.07 0.27
CA MET A 156 -1.73 -11.39 1.23
C MET A 156 -1.42 -12.88 1.26
N LEU A 157 -0.15 -13.24 1.38
CA LEU A 157 0.34 -14.61 1.55
C LEU A 157 1.26 -14.65 2.76
N LEU A 158 1.06 -15.60 3.66
CA LEU A 158 1.81 -15.71 4.91
C LEU A 158 2.47 -17.08 5.01
N ALA A 159 3.68 -17.09 5.56
CA ALA A 159 4.38 -18.31 5.94
C ALA A 159 5.03 -18.15 7.31
N GLY A 160 4.81 -19.13 8.18
CA GLY A 160 5.45 -19.21 9.50
C GLY A 160 6.95 -19.50 9.42
N ALA A 161 7.57 -19.55 10.59
CA ALA A 161 8.98 -19.91 10.73
C ALA A 161 9.27 -21.30 10.12
N GLY A 162 10.40 -21.42 9.42
CA GLY A 162 10.84 -22.66 8.77
C GLY A 162 10.08 -23.06 7.49
N SER A 163 8.95 -22.42 7.17
CA SER A 163 8.15 -22.75 5.99
C SER A 163 8.54 -21.89 4.78
N ALA A 164 8.67 -22.44 3.58
CA ALA A 164 8.88 -21.59 2.39
C ALA A 164 7.64 -20.71 2.12
N LEU A 165 7.82 -19.44 1.72
CA LEU A 165 6.68 -18.58 1.36
C LEU A 165 5.85 -19.19 0.21
N GLY A 166 6.53 -19.69 -0.83
CA GLY A 166 5.91 -20.27 -2.02
C GLY A 166 4.96 -19.32 -2.76
N PRO A 167 5.42 -18.13 -3.21
CA PRO A 167 4.57 -17.16 -3.88
C PRO A 167 4.23 -17.61 -5.32
N HIS A 168 2.93 -17.59 -5.63
CA HIS A 168 2.31 -17.86 -6.92
C HIS A 168 1.34 -16.73 -7.32
N PHE A 169 1.72 -15.48 -7.07
CA PHE A 169 0.98 -14.29 -7.49
C PHE A 169 0.88 -14.19 -9.01
N GLN A 170 -0.12 -13.41 -9.46
CA GLN A 170 -0.59 -13.24 -10.84
C GLN A 170 -1.52 -14.37 -11.31
N GLY A 171 -2.47 -14.03 -12.20
CA GLY A 171 -3.47 -14.97 -12.71
C GLY A 171 -4.44 -15.44 -11.63
N ARG A 172 -4.71 -16.76 -11.57
CA ARG A 172 -5.60 -17.38 -10.56
C ARG A 172 -4.83 -17.72 -9.28
N SER A 173 -4.18 -16.71 -8.68
CA SER A 173 -3.23 -16.95 -7.59
C SER A 173 -3.87 -17.51 -6.32
N ALA A 174 -5.15 -17.23 -6.03
CA ALA A 174 -5.85 -17.86 -4.91
C ALA A 174 -5.90 -19.38 -5.06
N ALA A 175 -6.27 -19.86 -6.26
CA ALA A 175 -6.31 -21.28 -6.57
C ALA A 175 -4.89 -21.89 -6.52
N ALA A 176 -3.89 -21.20 -7.07
CA ALA A 176 -2.51 -21.68 -7.05
C ALA A 176 -1.95 -21.79 -5.61
N HIS A 177 -2.20 -20.79 -4.76
CA HIS A 177 -1.80 -20.84 -3.35
C HIS A 177 -2.52 -21.96 -2.60
N HIS A 178 -3.82 -22.13 -2.83
CA HIS A 178 -4.57 -23.24 -2.27
C HIS A 178 -4.01 -24.60 -2.69
N SER A 179 -3.76 -24.82 -3.99
CA SER A 179 -3.14 -26.04 -4.51
C SER A 179 -1.71 -26.26 -4.00
N SER A 180 -0.99 -25.21 -3.65
CA SER A 180 0.32 -25.30 -3.00
C SER A 180 0.25 -25.69 -1.51
N GLY A 181 -0.94 -25.89 -0.95
CA GLY A 181 -1.16 -26.24 0.45
C GLY A 181 -1.37 -25.05 1.40
N ALA A 182 -1.46 -23.82 0.90
CA ALA A 182 -1.75 -22.66 1.76
C ALA A 182 -3.24 -22.61 2.13
N VAL A 183 -3.52 -22.36 3.41
CA VAL A 183 -4.88 -22.28 3.94
C VAL A 183 -5.51 -20.92 3.64
N SER A 184 -6.70 -20.92 3.01
CA SER A 184 -7.44 -19.67 2.74
C SER A 184 -7.99 -19.06 4.03
N LEU A 185 -7.64 -17.81 4.34
CA LEU A 185 -8.19 -17.07 5.47
C LEU A 185 -9.57 -16.50 5.12
N THR A 186 -10.60 -17.32 5.33
CA THR A 186 -12.01 -16.91 5.19
C THR A 186 -12.41 -15.99 6.35
N ASP A 187 -13.52 -15.27 6.18
CA ASP A 187 -14.04 -14.39 7.25
C ASP A 187 -14.38 -15.18 8.53
N GLU A 188 -14.79 -16.45 8.39
CA GLU A 188 -14.98 -17.37 9.52
C GLU A 188 -13.68 -17.61 10.29
N ARG A 189 -12.58 -17.91 9.57
CA ARG A 189 -11.26 -18.14 10.18
C ARG A 189 -10.67 -16.86 10.80
N LEU A 190 -11.01 -15.70 10.24
CA LEU A 190 -10.60 -14.40 10.77
C LEU A 190 -11.45 -13.98 11.99
N GLY A 191 -12.67 -14.51 12.13
CA GLY A 191 -13.66 -14.04 13.10
C GLY A 191 -14.17 -12.62 12.85
N THR A 192 -13.79 -12.00 11.72
CA THR A 192 -14.16 -10.64 11.34
C THR A 192 -14.02 -10.45 9.83
N ARG A 193 -14.67 -9.42 9.29
CA ARG A 193 -14.52 -9.01 7.89
C ARG A 193 -13.39 -7.99 7.76
N VAL A 194 -12.59 -8.15 6.70
CA VAL A 194 -11.45 -7.26 6.37
C VAL A 194 -11.52 -6.78 4.92
N PRO A 195 -12.62 -6.14 4.48
CA PRO A 195 -12.79 -5.75 3.08
C PRO A 195 -11.68 -4.80 2.60
N ASP A 196 -11.12 -3.99 3.50
CA ASP A 196 -9.99 -3.10 3.25
C ASP A 196 -8.67 -3.82 2.96
N ALA A 197 -8.52 -5.04 3.46
CA ALA A 197 -7.35 -5.90 3.18
C ALA A 197 -7.53 -6.78 1.94
N ARG A 198 -8.75 -6.83 1.38
CA ARG A 198 -9.07 -7.63 0.19
C ARG A 198 -9.16 -6.79 -1.09
N ARG A 199 -9.44 -5.48 -0.99
CA ARG A 199 -9.68 -4.62 -2.16
C ARG A 199 -8.38 -3.96 -2.65
N ASP A 200 -7.68 -4.67 -3.52
CA ASP A 200 -6.69 -4.09 -4.42
C ASP A 200 -7.38 -3.31 -5.53
N VAL A 201 -6.67 -2.33 -6.11
CA VAL A 201 -7.27 -1.36 -7.05
C VAL A 201 -6.64 -1.48 -8.42
N ASP A 202 -7.19 -2.32 -9.28
CA ASP A 202 -6.72 -2.44 -10.66
C ASP A 202 -7.52 -1.58 -11.65
N THR A 203 -8.80 -1.34 -11.34
CA THR A 203 -9.75 -0.65 -12.22
C THR A 203 -10.36 0.59 -11.55
N GLU A 204 -11.08 1.40 -12.33
CA GLU A 204 -11.81 2.56 -11.79
C GLU A 204 -12.94 2.12 -10.86
N VAL A 205 -13.55 0.96 -11.12
CA VAL A 205 -14.57 0.36 -10.25
C VAL A 205 -13.97 -0.02 -8.90
N ASP A 206 -12.79 -0.64 -8.91
CA ASP A 206 -12.09 -0.99 -7.67
C ASP A 206 -11.71 0.26 -6.86
N LEU A 207 -11.34 1.34 -7.56
CA LEU A 207 -11.05 2.62 -6.91
C LEU A 207 -12.30 3.17 -6.22
N VAL A 208 -13.47 3.15 -6.88
CA VAL A 208 -14.74 3.58 -6.27
C VAL A 208 -15.07 2.71 -5.05
N ASP A 209 -14.93 1.39 -5.15
CA ASP A 209 -15.15 0.47 -4.02
C ASP A 209 -14.19 0.80 -2.85
N ALA A 210 -12.91 1.03 -3.14
CA ALA A 210 -11.92 1.40 -2.14
C ALA A 210 -12.21 2.77 -1.50
N VAL A 211 -12.74 3.74 -2.27
CA VAL A 211 -13.22 5.03 -1.73
C VAL A 211 -14.32 4.80 -0.71
N GLY A 212 -15.28 3.92 -0.99
CA GLY A 212 -16.34 3.53 -0.05
C GLY A 212 -15.81 2.88 1.22
N LEU A 213 -14.68 2.17 1.16
CA LEU A 213 -13.99 1.61 2.33
C LEU A 213 -13.17 2.65 3.11
N GLY A 214 -12.88 3.80 2.49
CA GLY A 214 -12.10 4.90 3.03
C GLY A 214 -10.61 4.74 2.75
N LEU A 215 -10.11 5.44 1.72
CA LEU A 215 -8.69 5.44 1.36
C LEU A 215 -7.82 6.03 2.47
N GLY A 216 -6.55 5.60 2.53
CA GLY A 216 -5.53 6.17 3.38
C GLY A 216 -5.17 7.62 3.02
N PRO A 217 -4.40 8.30 3.90
CA PRO A 217 -4.11 9.72 3.76
C PRO A 217 -3.43 10.11 2.45
N ALA A 218 -2.54 9.27 1.91
CA ALA A 218 -1.80 9.61 0.70
C ALA A 218 -2.72 9.57 -0.53
N SER A 219 -3.51 8.52 -0.71
CA SER A 219 -4.39 8.37 -1.87
C SER A 219 -5.58 9.32 -1.81
N ARG A 220 -6.06 9.65 -0.61
CA ARG A 220 -7.14 10.62 -0.42
C ARG A 220 -6.79 12.01 -0.94
N THR A 221 -5.51 12.38 -1.02
CA THR A 221 -5.08 13.68 -1.59
C THR A 221 -5.44 13.86 -3.06
N LEU A 222 -5.83 12.80 -3.76
CA LEU A 222 -6.22 12.84 -5.16
C LEU A 222 -7.74 12.92 -5.36
N LEU A 223 -8.51 12.84 -4.28
CA LEU A 223 -9.97 12.88 -4.35
C LEU A 223 -10.50 14.28 -4.07
N ASP A 224 -11.55 14.64 -4.78
CA ASP A 224 -12.38 15.77 -4.43
C ASP A 224 -13.16 15.43 -3.14
N PRO A 225 -12.97 16.19 -2.05
CA PRO A 225 -13.62 15.90 -0.76
C PRO A 225 -15.14 16.06 -0.80
N GLN A 226 -15.70 16.77 -1.78
CA GLN A 226 -17.15 16.96 -1.90
C GLN A 226 -17.83 15.81 -2.63
N THR A 227 -17.18 15.27 -3.67
CA THR A 227 -17.76 14.24 -4.54
C THR A 227 -17.25 12.84 -4.24
N GLY A 228 -16.09 12.71 -3.58
CA GLY A 228 -15.39 11.43 -3.40
C GLY A 228 -14.77 10.88 -4.69
N LEU A 229 -14.86 11.61 -5.80
CA LEU A 229 -14.31 11.21 -7.08
C LEU A 229 -12.86 11.66 -7.21
N LEU A 230 -12.12 11.02 -8.11
CA LEU A 230 -10.79 11.48 -8.50
C LEU A 230 -10.91 12.88 -9.10
N GLY A 231 -10.08 13.81 -8.63
CA GLY A 231 -10.09 15.17 -9.15
C GLY A 231 -9.62 15.24 -10.61
N THR A 232 -9.83 16.39 -11.23
CA THR A 232 -9.48 16.61 -12.63
C THR A 232 -7.98 16.82 -12.77
N TYR A 233 -7.35 16.05 -13.66
CA TYR A 233 -5.94 16.21 -13.98
C TYR A 233 -5.68 17.49 -14.78
N ALA A 234 -4.62 18.22 -14.40
CA ALA A 234 -4.10 19.34 -15.16
C ALA A 234 -2.56 19.42 -15.07
N VAL A 235 -1.95 20.13 -16.02
CA VAL A 235 -0.60 20.66 -15.85
C VAL A 235 -0.73 22.12 -15.46
N VAL A 236 -0.12 22.49 -14.34
CA VAL A 236 -0.15 23.85 -13.80
C VAL A 236 1.23 24.47 -13.83
N THR A 237 1.31 25.77 -14.05
CA THR A 237 2.55 26.55 -14.03
C THR A 237 2.50 27.51 -12.86
N THR A 238 3.46 27.39 -11.93
CA THR A 238 3.51 28.22 -10.73
C THR A 238 3.74 29.70 -11.09
N THR A 239 3.03 30.58 -10.39
CA THR A 239 3.12 32.04 -10.59
C THR A 239 3.52 32.74 -9.30
N VAL A 240 2.80 32.47 -8.21
CA VAL A 240 3.09 32.94 -6.86
C VAL A 240 3.39 31.74 -5.98
N VAL A 241 4.41 31.85 -5.13
CA VAL A 241 4.87 30.80 -4.22
C VAL A 241 4.62 31.25 -2.79
N GLY A 242 4.28 30.32 -1.90
CA GLY A 242 3.99 30.59 -0.49
C GLY A 242 2.67 29.98 -0.03
N ALA A 243 2.26 30.29 1.20
CA ALA A 243 1.03 29.76 1.81
C ALA A 243 -0.26 30.00 0.99
N GLN A 244 -0.29 31.07 0.20
CA GLN A 244 -1.36 31.41 -0.74
C GLN A 244 -0.87 31.33 -2.19
N GLY A 245 -0.06 30.31 -2.47
CA GLY A 245 0.53 30.10 -3.79
C GLY A 245 -0.53 30.01 -4.88
N GLN A 246 -0.15 30.43 -6.09
CA GLN A 246 -1.01 30.44 -7.25
C GLN A 246 -0.31 29.79 -8.42
N ALA A 247 -1.09 29.09 -9.24
CA ALA A 247 -0.62 28.55 -10.51
C ALA A 247 -1.67 28.82 -11.58
N VAL A 248 -1.27 28.62 -12.84
CA VAL A 248 -2.14 28.75 -13.99
C VAL A 248 -2.12 27.43 -14.75
N THR A 249 -3.30 26.90 -15.07
CA THR A 249 -3.45 25.71 -15.91
C THR A 249 -3.03 26.00 -17.36
N SER A 250 -2.85 24.95 -18.17
CA SER A 250 -2.49 25.12 -19.59
C SER A 250 -3.53 25.88 -20.43
N ASP A 251 -4.79 25.89 -20.01
CA ASP A 251 -5.90 26.63 -20.61
C ASP A 251 -6.10 28.04 -20.02
N GLY A 252 -5.19 28.49 -19.14
CA GLY A 252 -5.18 29.87 -18.64
C GLY A 252 -6.03 30.12 -17.38
N VAL A 253 -6.58 29.08 -16.77
CA VAL A 253 -7.36 29.19 -15.53
C VAL A 253 -6.41 29.35 -14.34
N ARG A 254 -6.67 30.36 -13.50
CA ARG A 254 -5.94 30.55 -12.24
C ARG A 254 -6.44 29.56 -11.20
N VAL A 255 -5.50 28.91 -10.52
CA VAL A 255 -5.77 27.94 -9.46
C VAL A 255 -4.99 28.26 -8.20
N THR A 256 -5.57 27.92 -7.05
CA THR A 256 -4.91 28.04 -5.76
C THR A 256 -4.03 26.81 -5.53
N LEU A 257 -2.75 27.04 -5.25
CA LEU A 257 -1.74 26.02 -4.99
C LEU A 257 -1.07 26.31 -3.64
N PRO A 258 -1.69 25.91 -2.52
CA PRO A 258 -1.08 26.07 -1.21
C PRO A 258 0.04 25.03 -1.01
N GLU A 259 1.03 25.38 -0.18
CA GLU A 259 2.25 24.56 -0.01
C GLU A 259 1.98 23.15 0.54
N ASP A 260 0.93 22.97 1.33
CA ASP A 260 0.51 21.68 1.88
C ASP A 260 0.02 20.69 0.80
N ARG A 261 -0.21 21.16 -0.43
CA ARG A 261 -0.61 20.34 -1.59
C ARG A 261 0.56 19.89 -2.43
N LEU A 262 1.75 20.42 -2.18
CA LEU A 262 2.98 19.99 -2.86
C LEU A 262 3.43 18.63 -2.30
N ALA A 263 3.57 17.67 -3.20
CA ALA A 263 3.87 16.30 -2.85
C ALA A 263 5.36 15.94 -2.98
N ASP A 264 5.71 14.74 -2.50
CA ASP A 264 7.04 14.11 -2.66
C ASP A 264 8.20 14.97 -2.14
N GLY A 265 7.90 15.79 -1.11
CA GLY A 265 8.83 16.72 -0.47
C GLY A 265 9.18 17.94 -1.32
N LEU A 266 8.42 18.21 -2.38
CA LEU A 266 8.52 19.46 -3.14
C LEU A 266 8.20 20.64 -2.22
N ARG A 267 9.21 21.47 -1.94
CA ARG A 267 9.06 22.71 -1.17
C ARG A 267 9.39 23.88 -2.07
N ALA A 268 8.60 24.96 -1.97
CA ALA A 268 8.84 26.22 -2.66
C ALA A 268 9.19 26.06 -4.16
N PRO A 269 8.25 25.62 -5.01
CA PRO A 269 8.49 25.49 -6.44
C PRO A 269 8.94 26.83 -7.03
N ARG A 270 9.86 26.80 -7.99
CA ARG A 270 10.35 28.03 -8.65
C ARG A 270 9.20 28.70 -9.41
N PRO A 271 9.19 30.04 -9.55
CA PRO A 271 8.29 30.68 -10.50
C PRO A 271 8.42 30.08 -11.90
N ARG A 272 7.29 29.92 -12.60
CA ARG A 272 7.19 29.29 -13.93
C ARG A 272 7.58 27.81 -13.98
N GLN A 273 7.61 27.13 -12.84
CA GLN A 273 7.80 25.69 -12.79
C GLN A 273 6.50 24.97 -13.17
N ARG A 274 6.59 24.00 -14.07
CA ARG A 274 5.47 23.14 -14.45
C ARG A 274 5.35 22.00 -13.47
N LEU A 275 4.12 21.74 -13.01
CA LEU A 275 3.76 20.66 -12.11
C LEU A 275 2.58 19.89 -12.71
N HIS A 276 2.56 18.59 -12.48
CA HIS A 276 1.34 17.81 -12.58
C HIS A 276 0.45 18.08 -11.38
N ALA A 277 -0.86 18.19 -11.58
CA ALA A 277 -1.80 18.44 -10.52
C ALA A 277 -3.11 17.67 -10.70
N VAL A 278 -3.77 17.41 -9.58
CA VAL A 278 -5.18 17.03 -9.52
C VAL A 278 -5.95 18.17 -8.87
N LEU A 279 -7.09 18.54 -9.46
CA LEU A 279 -7.89 19.71 -9.09
C LEU A 279 -9.31 19.33 -8.64
N ALA A 280 -9.88 20.10 -7.72
CA ALA A 280 -11.31 20.21 -7.48
C ALA A 280 -11.74 21.64 -7.80
N GLY A 281 -12.37 21.84 -8.96
CA GLY A 281 -12.61 23.18 -9.52
C GLY A 281 -11.30 23.95 -9.68
N THR A 282 -11.16 25.08 -9.02
CA THR A 282 -9.96 25.93 -9.03
C THR A 282 -8.97 25.65 -7.90
N SER A 283 -9.24 24.65 -7.06
CA SER A 283 -8.37 24.27 -5.94
C SER A 283 -7.48 23.10 -6.32
N VAL A 284 -6.18 23.22 -6.10
CA VAL A 284 -5.26 22.08 -6.25
C VAL A 284 -5.40 21.14 -5.05
N LEU A 285 -5.68 19.88 -5.32
CA LEU A 285 -5.77 18.81 -4.31
C LEU A 285 -4.39 18.20 -4.01
N SER A 286 -3.59 17.99 -5.07
CA SER A 286 -2.21 17.51 -4.99
C SER A 286 -1.43 17.99 -6.21
N ALA A 287 -0.17 18.37 -6.03
CA ALA A 287 0.75 18.74 -7.10
C ALA A 287 2.13 18.08 -6.95
N TRP A 288 2.71 17.62 -8.06
CA TRP A 288 3.98 16.90 -8.10
C TRP A 288 4.73 17.17 -9.42
N LEU A 289 5.98 16.71 -9.51
CA LEU A 289 6.83 16.82 -10.70
C LEU A 289 6.52 15.77 -11.77
#